data_AF-A0A4R5UU63-F1
#
_entry.id   AF-A0A4R5UU63-F1
#
_cell.length_a   1.000
_cell.length_b   1.000
_cell.length_c   1.000
_cell.angle_alpha   90.00
_cell.angle_beta   90.00
_cell.angle_gamma   90.00
#
_symmetry.space_group_name_H-M   'P 1'
#
loop_
_entity.id
_entity.type
_entity.pdbx_description
1 polymer ?
#
loop_
_entity_poly.entity_id
_entity_poly.type
_entity_poly.pdbx_seq_one_letter_code
_entity_poly.pdbx_strand_id
1 'polypeptide(L)'
;MKIIIVGGGAAGFFAAIHAASKGREVFILEKSPKLLSKVKISGGGRCNVTHRLMPNSQLVKNYPRGEKFLKKAFTHFSIPDTWTWFESRGVKLKTESDGRVFPQSDSSQSIIDALMKASEDAGVKIKTRQAVESIKEENGKYILSVSGSEITADKLIIASGGSPSSSGYSFFIKAKS
;
A
#
# COMPACT_ATOMS: atom_id res chain seq x y z
N MET A 1 -12.14 15.98 5.72
CA MET A 1 -12.13 15.21 4.44
C MET A 1 -11.94 13.74 4.77
N LYS A 2 -12.79 12.85 4.24
CA LYS A 2 -12.72 11.41 4.45
C LYS A 2 -12.10 10.70 3.25
N ILE A 3 -11.05 9.94 3.50
CA ILE A 3 -10.29 9.20 2.48
C ILE A 3 -10.40 7.71 2.78
N ILE A 4 -10.83 6.92 1.79
CA ILE A 4 -10.88 5.47 1.91
C ILE A 4 -9.80 4.85 1.03
N ILE A 5 -9.05 3.91 1.60
CA ILE A 5 -8.09 3.05 0.93
C ILE A 5 -8.65 1.63 0.94
N VAL A 6 -8.80 1.03 -0.24
CA VAL A 6 -9.28 -0.35 -0.38
C VAL A 6 -8.08 -1.28 -0.53
N GLY A 7 -7.81 -2.10 0.49
CA GLY A 7 -6.72 -3.07 0.54
C GLY A 7 -5.69 -2.75 1.63
N GLY A 8 -5.47 -3.70 2.54
CA GLY A 8 -4.52 -3.63 3.65
C GLY A 8 -3.15 -4.24 3.34
N GLY A 9 -2.67 -4.10 2.10
CA GLY A 9 -1.32 -4.47 1.67
C GLY A 9 -0.30 -3.34 1.83
N ALA A 10 0.96 -3.57 1.43
CA ALA A 10 2.03 -2.57 1.54
C ALA A 10 1.65 -1.22 0.93
N ALA A 11 1.13 -1.22 -0.31
CA ALA A 11 0.70 0.00 -0.99
C ALA A 11 -0.43 0.72 -0.24
N GLY A 12 -1.38 -0.03 0.34
CA GLY A 12 -2.51 0.55 1.07
C GLY A 12 -2.07 1.22 2.37
N PHE A 13 -1.21 0.56 3.14
CA PHE A 13 -0.60 1.15 4.35
C PHE A 13 0.21 2.39 4.00
N PHE A 14 1.11 2.29 3.01
CA PHE A 14 1.96 3.38 2.63
C PHE A 14 1.18 4.60 2.13
N ALA A 15 0.14 4.37 1.32
CA ALA A 15 -0.77 5.42 0.86
C ALA A 15 -1.54 6.06 2.01
N ALA A 16 -2.07 5.27 2.94
CA ALA A 16 -2.83 5.79 4.08
C ALA A 16 -1.97 6.67 5.00
N ILE A 17 -0.74 6.23 5.30
CA ILE A 17 0.23 7.00 6.12
C ILE A 17 0.50 8.36 5.50
N HIS A 18 0.70 8.43 4.17
CA HIS A 18 0.98 9.70 3.49
C HIS A 18 -0.28 10.55 3.22
N ALA A 19 -1.46 9.92 3.16
CA ALA A 19 -2.73 10.63 3.01
C ALA A 19 -3.16 11.30 4.33
N ALA A 20 -2.77 10.73 5.47
CA ALA A 20 -3.11 11.22 6.80
C ALA A 20 -2.49 12.60 7.05
N SER A 21 -3.34 13.56 7.44
CA SER A 21 -2.93 14.89 7.89
C SER A 21 -4.06 15.53 8.69
N LYS A 22 -3.78 16.67 9.34
CA LYS A 22 -4.77 17.40 10.13
C LYS A 22 -6.03 17.69 9.31
N GLY A 23 -7.20 17.36 9.87
CA GLY A 23 -8.51 17.56 9.21
C GLY A 23 -8.89 16.46 8.19
N ARG A 24 -8.07 15.40 8.06
CA ARG A 24 -8.38 14.23 7.23
C ARG A 24 -8.68 13.01 8.10
N GLU A 25 -9.72 12.28 7.75
CA GLU A 25 -10.02 10.97 8.32
C GLU A 25 -9.69 9.90 7.28
N VAL A 26 -8.72 9.06 7.60
CA VAL A 26 -8.18 8.07 6.66
C VAL A 26 -8.53 6.67 7.13
N PHE A 27 -9.14 5.88 6.26
CA PHE A 27 -9.55 4.50 6.55
C PHE A 27 -8.89 3.52 5.59
N ILE A 28 -8.37 2.42 6.12
CA ILE A 28 -8.02 1.23 5.33
C ILE A 28 -9.14 0.21 5.50
N LEU A 29 -9.72 -0.24 4.39
CA LEU A 29 -10.69 -1.33 4.34
C LEU A 29 -10.02 -2.57 3.76
N GLU A 30 -9.96 -3.64 4.55
CA GLU A 30 -9.40 -4.92 4.14
C GLU A 30 -10.48 -6.01 4.20
N LYS A 31 -10.63 -6.76 3.10
CA LYS A 31 -11.61 -7.85 2.98
C LYS A 31 -11.28 -9.02 3.93
N SER A 32 -10.01 -9.35 4.05
CA SER A 32 -9.49 -10.42 4.91
C SER A 32 -9.46 -10.02 6.38
N PRO A 33 -9.41 -10.98 7.32
CA PRO A 33 -8.99 -10.69 8.70
C PRO A 33 -7.48 -10.41 8.82
N LYS A 34 -6.67 -10.70 7.79
CA LYS A 34 -5.20 -10.58 7.83
C LYS A 34 -4.73 -9.38 7.00
N LEU A 35 -3.99 -8.49 7.64
CA LEU A 35 -3.30 -7.36 7.01
C LEU A 35 -1.90 -7.78 6.56
N LEU A 36 -1.34 -7.09 5.56
CA LEU A 36 0.06 -7.20 5.13
C LEU A 36 0.50 -8.65 4.83
N SER A 37 -0.44 -9.54 4.48
CA SER A 37 -0.18 -10.98 4.31
C SER A 37 0.88 -11.24 3.23
N LYS A 38 0.88 -10.46 2.14
CA LYS A 38 1.89 -10.56 1.09
C LYS A 38 3.27 -10.06 1.54
N VAL A 39 3.33 -9.07 2.42
CA VAL A 39 4.60 -8.63 3.04
C VAL A 39 5.16 -9.75 3.90
N LYS A 40 4.30 -10.36 4.73
CA LYS A 40 4.68 -11.46 5.64
C LYS A 40 5.36 -12.64 4.95
N ILE A 41 4.91 -13.01 3.75
CA ILE A 41 5.47 -14.16 3.03
C ILE A 41 6.58 -13.78 2.03
N SER A 42 6.74 -12.49 1.72
CA SER A 42 7.70 -12.03 0.72
C SER A 42 9.15 -12.31 1.12
N GLY A 43 10.02 -12.59 0.14
CA GLY A 43 11.44 -12.85 0.40
C GLY A 43 11.70 -14.04 1.34
N GLY A 44 10.81 -15.04 1.34
CA GLY A 44 10.91 -16.20 2.24
C GLY A 44 10.61 -15.87 3.70
N GLY A 45 9.74 -14.88 3.96
CA GLY A 45 9.41 -14.43 5.31
C GLY A 45 10.28 -13.29 5.84
N ARG A 46 11.27 -12.85 5.06
CA ARG A 46 12.24 -11.80 5.43
C ARG A 46 11.87 -10.42 4.90
N CYS A 47 11.03 -10.37 3.87
CA CYS A 47 10.68 -9.20 3.07
C CYS A 47 11.87 -8.57 2.32
N ASN A 48 11.93 -8.82 1.01
CA ASN A 48 12.81 -8.06 0.11
C ASN A 48 12.18 -6.66 -0.10
N VAL A 49 12.62 -5.69 0.70
CA VAL A 49 11.98 -4.38 0.88
C VAL A 49 12.15 -3.49 -0.34
N THR A 50 13.37 -3.50 -0.89
CA THR A 50 13.77 -2.68 -2.03
C THR A 50 15.00 -3.32 -2.69
N HIS A 51 15.78 -2.55 -3.44
CA HIS A 51 16.97 -3.02 -4.13
C HIS A 51 18.15 -2.08 -3.86
N ARG A 52 19.38 -2.53 -4.13
CA ARG A 52 20.61 -1.74 -3.99
C ARG A 52 20.48 -0.40 -4.71
N LEU A 53 21.14 0.63 -4.19
CA LEU A 53 21.15 1.95 -4.77
C LEU A 53 21.54 1.91 -6.26
N MET A 54 20.71 2.51 -7.10
CA MET A 54 20.97 2.70 -8.51
C MET A 54 20.20 3.92 -9.02
N PRO A 55 20.61 4.52 -10.15
CA PRO A 55 19.85 5.61 -10.77
C PRO A 55 18.42 5.17 -11.13
N ASN A 56 17.46 6.09 -10.97
CA ASN A 56 16.06 5.85 -11.37
C ASN A 56 15.93 5.42 -12.84
N SER A 57 16.78 5.95 -13.73
CA SER A 57 16.83 5.57 -15.15
C SER A 57 17.24 4.11 -15.39
N GLN A 58 17.92 3.47 -14.44
CA GLN A 58 18.23 2.04 -14.47
C GLN A 58 17.13 1.24 -13.78
N LEU A 59 16.64 1.69 -12.62
CA LEU A 59 15.61 0.99 -11.85
C LEU A 59 14.34 0.74 -12.67
N VAL A 60 13.88 1.74 -13.44
CA VAL A 60 12.64 1.63 -14.23
C VAL A 60 12.71 0.55 -15.32
N LYS A 61 13.92 0.21 -15.80
CA LYS A 61 14.09 -0.81 -16.85
C LYS A 61 13.72 -2.22 -16.36
N ASN A 62 13.74 -2.44 -15.05
CA ASN A 62 13.27 -3.70 -14.44
C ASN A 62 11.73 -3.82 -14.46
N TYR A 63 11.02 -2.78 -14.89
CA TYR A 63 9.56 -2.70 -14.91
C TYR A 63 9.03 -2.22 -16.27
N PRO A 64 9.23 -2.97 -17.37
CA PRO A 64 8.96 -2.50 -18.73
C PRO A 64 7.51 -2.06 -18.96
N ARG A 65 6.54 -2.77 -18.34
CA ARG A 65 5.11 -2.42 -18.43
C ARG A 65 4.75 -1.11 -17.70
N GLY A 66 5.53 -0.72 -16.70
CA GLY A 66 5.28 0.44 -15.83
C GLY A 66 6.29 1.58 -15.99
N GLU A 67 7.24 1.47 -16.92
CA GLU A 67 8.44 2.31 -16.98
C GLU A 67 8.12 3.81 -16.98
N LYS A 68 7.24 4.26 -17.88
CA LYS A 68 6.86 5.68 -18.02
C LYS A 68 6.23 6.24 -16.73
N PHE A 69 5.38 5.45 -16.07
CA PHE A 69 4.74 5.84 -14.83
C PHE A 69 5.75 5.89 -13.69
N LEU A 70 6.56 4.84 -13.54
CA LEU A 70 7.55 4.72 -12.48
C LEU A 70 8.67 5.75 -12.58
N LYS A 71 9.04 6.18 -13.80
CA LYS A 71 9.99 7.28 -13.99
C LYS A 71 9.55 8.56 -13.28
N LYS A 72 8.24 8.86 -13.28
CA LYS A 72 7.67 9.99 -12.53
C LYS A 72 7.52 9.65 -11.04
N ALA A 73 7.05 8.46 -10.70
CA ALA A 73 6.89 8.08 -9.29
C ALA A 73 8.22 8.14 -8.52
N PHE A 74 9.31 7.67 -9.12
CA PHE A 74 10.63 7.67 -8.49
C PHE A 74 11.28 9.04 -8.35
N THR A 75 10.75 10.12 -8.95
CA THR A 75 11.19 11.48 -8.60
C THR A 75 10.61 11.96 -7.28
N HIS A 76 9.54 11.32 -6.80
CA HIS A 76 8.90 11.64 -5.52
C HIS A 76 9.31 10.70 -4.39
N PHE A 77 9.49 9.41 -4.70
CA PHE A 77 9.89 8.42 -3.71
C PHE A 77 10.61 7.25 -4.39
N SER A 78 11.86 7.00 -4.00
CA SER A 78 12.80 6.08 -4.65
C SER A 78 13.54 5.19 -3.65
N ILE A 79 14.64 4.57 -4.08
CA ILE A 79 15.42 3.65 -3.23
C ILE A 79 15.99 4.35 -1.98
N PRO A 80 16.71 5.49 -2.07
CA PRO A 80 17.18 6.23 -0.89
C PRO A 80 16.05 6.61 0.07
N ASP A 81 14.91 7.02 -0.46
CA ASP A 81 13.75 7.43 0.33
C ASP A 81 13.19 6.22 1.09
N THR A 82 13.10 5.05 0.42
CA THR A 82 12.69 3.80 1.05
C THR A 82 13.63 3.44 2.20
N TRP A 83 14.94 3.52 1.98
CA TRP A 83 15.94 3.23 3.00
C TRP A 83 15.77 4.14 4.22
N THR A 84 15.73 5.45 3.98
CA THR A 84 15.57 6.47 5.02
C THR A 84 14.24 6.30 5.76
N TRP A 85 13.16 5.98 5.06
CA TRP A 85 11.83 5.83 5.64
C TRP A 85 11.76 4.69 6.66
N PHE A 86 12.40 3.55 6.37
CA PHE A 86 12.45 2.41 7.28
C PHE A 86 13.47 2.59 8.40
N GLU A 87 14.67 3.11 8.10
CA GLU A 87 15.68 3.30 9.14
C GLU A 87 15.30 4.36 10.17
N SER A 88 14.65 5.44 9.75
CA SER A 88 14.09 6.45 10.66
C SER A 88 13.00 5.89 11.58
N ARG A 89 12.48 4.69 11.28
CA ARG A 89 11.48 3.95 12.08
C ARG A 89 12.09 2.73 12.76
N GLY A 90 13.40 2.70 12.93
CA GLY A 90 14.11 1.66 13.68
C GLY A 90 14.32 0.35 12.92
N VAL A 91 13.96 0.27 11.63
CA VAL A 91 14.23 -0.92 10.82
C VAL A 91 15.52 -0.72 10.05
N LYS A 92 16.63 -1.20 10.61
CA LYS A 92 17.92 -1.21 9.91
C LYS A 92 17.87 -2.17 8.73
N LEU A 93 18.44 -1.75 7.60
CA LEU A 93 18.45 -2.53 6.37
C LEU A 93 19.86 -3.05 6.07
N LYS A 94 19.93 -4.12 5.28
CA LYS A 94 21.16 -4.69 4.74
C LYS A 94 20.96 -5.07 3.27
N THR A 95 22.01 -4.88 2.48
CA THR A 95 22.05 -5.29 1.08
C THR A 95 22.78 -6.62 0.98
N GLU A 96 22.20 -7.60 0.27
CA GLU A 96 22.85 -8.88 -0.03
C GLU A 96 23.67 -8.79 -1.33
N SER A 97 24.49 -9.80 -1.60
CA SER A 97 25.42 -9.82 -2.76
C SER A 97 24.73 -9.70 -4.12
N ASP A 98 23.49 -10.17 -4.24
CA ASP A 98 22.67 -10.03 -5.44
C ASP A 98 21.98 -8.65 -5.57
N GLY A 99 22.12 -7.80 -4.55
CA GLY A 99 21.56 -6.45 -4.49
C GLY A 99 20.16 -6.37 -3.91
N ARG A 100 19.55 -7.48 -3.47
CA ARG A 100 18.29 -7.43 -2.70
C ARG A 100 18.53 -6.78 -1.34
N VAL A 101 17.50 -6.12 -0.82
CA VAL A 101 17.58 -5.41 0.47
C VAL A 101 16.58 -5.99 1.45
N PHE A 102 17.07 -6.39 2.61
CA PHE A 102 16.29 -7.02 3.69
C PHE A 102 16.45 -6.23 4.99
N PRO A 103 15.50 -6.32 5.93
CA PRO A 103 15.74 -5.89 7.29
C PRO A 103 16.89 -6.70 7.90
N GLN A 104 17.71 -6.06 8.75
CA GLN A 104 18.82 -6.73 9.44
C GLN A 104 18.36 -7.92 10.30
N SER A 105 17.12 -7.84 10.81
CA SER A 105 16.46 -8.91 11.57
C SER A 105 16.15 -10.18 10.76
N ASP A 106 16.28 -10.14 9.43
CA ASP A 106 15.80 -11.18 8.51
C ASP A 106 14.33 -11.55 8.71
N SER A 107 13.52 -10.62 9.24
CA SER A 107 12.11 -10.86 9.51
C SER A 107 11.23 -9.80 8.87
N SER A 108 10.29 -10.25 8.04
CA SER A 108 9.22 -9.41 7.49
C SER A 108 8.34 -8.81 8.59
N GLN A 109 8.35 -9.39 9.80
CA GLN A 109 7.64 -8.84 10.94
C GLN A 109 8.15 -7.45 11.29
N SER A 110 9.46 -7.18 11.19
CA SER A 110 10.00 -5.84 11.44
C SER A 110 9.45 -4.79 10.46
N ILE A 111 9.19 -5.18 9.20
CA ILE A 111 8.58 -4.32 8.19
C ILE A 111 7.09 -4.10 8.48
N ILE A 112 6.39 -5.16 8.89
CA ILE A 112 4.98 -5.11 9.27
C ILE A 112 4.78 -4.19 10.47
N ASP A 113 5.59 -4.36 11.51
CA ASP A 113 5.50 -3.57 12.74
C ASP A 113 5.76 -2.09 12.47
N ALA A 114 6.75 -1.78 11.62
CA ALA A 114 7.02 -0.39 11.22
C ALA A 114 5.85 0.25 10.46
N LEU A 115 5.22 -0.48 9.53
CA LEU A 115 4.05 0.00 8.79
C LEU A 115 2.82 0.17 9.69
N MET A 116 2.56 -0.80 10.56
CA MET A 116 1.45 -0.76 11.51
C MET A 116 1.63 0.41 12.49
N LYS A 117 2.82 0.56 13.07
CA LYS A 117 3.11 1.63 14.01
C LYS A 117 3.02 3.00 13.34
N ALA A 118 3.61 3.17 12.16
CA ALA A 118 3.49 4.42 11.41
C ALA A 118 2.04 4.76 11.03
N SER A 119 1.20 3.75 10.77
CA SER A 119 -0.23 3.99 10.48
C SER A 119 -1.01 4.38 11.73
N GLU A 120 -0.71 3.78 12.87
CA GLU A 120 -1.29 4.14 14.18
C GLU A 120 -0.89 5.57 14.56
N ASP A 121 0.40 5.92 14.46
CA ASP A 121 0.92 7.25 14.80
C ASP A 121 0.33 8.34 13.90
N ALA A 122 0.00 7.99 12.65
CA ALA A 122 -0.67 8.87 11.70
C ALA A 122 -2.19 8.97 11.91
N GLY A 123 -2.77 8.21 12.86
CA GLY A 123 -4.21 8.19 13.13
C GLY A 123 -5.04 7.47 12.07
N VAL A 124 -4.45 6.55 11.30
CA VAL A 124 -5.16 5.77 10.28
C VAL A 124 -6.10 4.76 10.95
N LYS A 125 -7.36 4.75 10.53
CA LYS A 125 -8.38 3.83 11.03
C LYS A 125 -8.43 2.57 10.17
N ILE A 126 -8.01 1.43 10.71
CA ILE A 126 -7.98 0.16 9.97
C ILE A 126 -9.23 -0.66 10.29
N LYS A 127 -9.92 -1.15 9.25
CA LYS A 127 -11.09 -2.02 9.36
C LYS A 127 -10.90 -3.26 8.49
N THR A 128 -10.73 -4.41 9.15
CA THR A 128 -10.67 -5.73 8.51
C THR A 128 -12.07 -6.34 8.36
N ARG A 129 -12.20 -7.40 7.55
CA ARG A 129 -13.50 -8.03 7.23
C ARG A 129 -14.49 -7.04 6.60
N GLN A 130 -13.96 -6.07 5.87
CA GLN A 130 -14.73 -5.05 5.15
C GLN A 130 -14.58 -5.32 3.66
N ALA A 131 -15.48 -6.13 3.11
CA ALA A 131 -15.49 -6.42 1.69
C ALA A 131 -16.18 -5.26 0.96
N VAL A 132 -15.44 -4.53 0.13
CA VAL A 132 -16.03 -3.55 -0.78
C VAL A 132 -16.68 -4.33 -1.94
N GLU A 133 -17.99 -4.20 -2.08
CA GLU A 133 -18.81 -4.94 -3.04
C GLU A 133 -19.11 -4.12 -4.29
N SER A 134 -19.26 -2.81 -4.13
CA SER A 134 -19.46 -1.87 -5.23
C SER A 134 -18.97 -0.48 -4.84
N ILE A 135 -18.65 0.31 -5.85
CA ILE A 135 -18.28 1.71 -5.75
C ILE A 135 -19.15 2.47 -6.75
N LYS A 136 -19.68 3.62 -6.36
CA LYS A 136 -20.37 4.56 -7.24
C LYS A 136 -19.84 5.97 -6.97
N GLU A 137 -19.88 6.83 -7.97
CA GLU A 137 -19.59 8.25 -7.83
C GLU A 137 -20.89 9.04 -7.94
N GLU A 138 -21.17 9.87 -6.95
CA GLU A 138 -22.37 10.71 -6.91
C GLU A 138 -22.01 12.05 -6.25
N ASN A 139 -22.39 13.17 -6.90
CA ASN A 139 -22.18 14.53 -6.39
C ASN A 139 -20.73 14.81 -5.96
N GLY A 140 -19.74 14.29 -6.71
CA GLY A 140 -18.31 14.46 -6.43
C GLY A 140 -17.78 13.67 -5.23
N LYS A 141 -18.54 12.69 -4.74
CA LYS A 141 -18.14 11.77 -3.66
C LYS A 141 -18.23 10.32 -4.13
N TYR A 142 -17.53 9.43 -3.43
CA TYR A 142 -17.63 8.00 -3.61
C TYR A 142 -18.58 7.38 -2.59
N ILE A 143 -19.51 6.56 -3.06
CA ILE A 143 -20.41 5.74 -2.24
C ILE A 143 -19.97 4.29 -2.42
N LEU A 144 -19.60 3.63 -1.32
CA LEU A 144 -19.12 2.26 -1.32
C LEU A 144 -20.14 1.39 -0.59
N SER A 145 -20.56 0.28 -1.21
CA SER A 145 -21.24 -0.82 -0.50
C SER A 145 -20.18 -1.69 0.15
N VAL A 146 -20.24 -1.82 1.47
CA VAL A 146 -19.28 -2.56 2.28
C VAL A 146 -20.04 -3.44 3.28
N SER A 147 -19.94 -4.76 3.10
CA SER A 147 -20.59 -5.75 3.97
C SER A 147 -22.08 -5.46 4.20
N GLY A 148 -22.81 -5.07 3.14
CA GLY A 148 -24.24 -4.73 3.20
C GLY A 148 -24.58 -3.36 3.80
N SER A 149 -23.59 -2.52 4.12
CA SER A 149 -23.79 -1.13 4.56
C SER A 149 -23.17 -0.15 3.58
N GLU A 150 -23.73 1.05 3.46
CA GLU A 150 -23.15 2.10 2.63
C GLU A 150 -22.23 3.02 3.44
N ILE A 151 -21.08 3.36 2.86
CA ILE A 151 -20.17 4.36 3.40
C ILE A 151 -19.75 5.34 2.31
N THR A 152 -19.60 6.61 2.70
CA THR A 152 -19.17 7.67 1.78
C THR A 152 -17.70 8.04 1.97
N ALA A 153 -17.06 8.53 0.92
CA ALA A 153 -15.70 9.08 0.93
C ALA A 153 -15.56 10.28 -0.02
N ASP A 154 -14.77 11.27 0.37
CA ASP A 154 -14.42 12.41 -0.51
C ASP A 154 -13.31 12.02 -1.50
N LYS A 155 -12.45 11.06 -1.12
CA LYS A 155 -11.39 10.50 -1.97
C LYS A 155 -11.26 9.00 -1.77
N LEU A 156 -10.89 8.30 -2.83
CA LEU A 156 -10.76 6.86 -2.86
C LEU A 156 -9.41 6.44 -3.48
N ILE A 157 -8.70 5.53 -2.81
CA ILE A 157 -7.47 4.91 -3.32
C ILE A 157 -7.70 3.39 -3.39
N ILE A 158 -7.48 2.80 -4.57
CA ILE A 158 -7.60 1.35 -4.77
C ILE A 158 -6.20 0.73 -4.67
N ALA A 159 -5.99 -0.06 -3.62
CA ALA A 159 -4.73 -0.76 -3.30
C ALA A 159 -4.96 -2.26 -3.04
N SER A 160 -5.98 -2.85 -3.69
CA SER A 160 -6.41 -4.25 -3.49
C SER A 160 -5.42 -5.30 -4.03
N GLY A 161 -4.36 -4.86 -4.72
CA GLY A 161 -3.37 -5.71 -5.34
C GLY A 161 -3.89 -6.46 -6.57
N GLY A 162 -3.05 -7.34 -7.11
CA GLY A 162 -3.38 -8.15 -8.28
C GLY A 162 -4.26 -9.36 -7.96
N SER A 163 -5.22 -9.63 -8.85
CA SER A 163 -6.02 -10.85 -8.97
C SER A 163 -5.71 -11.54 -10.32
N PRO A 164 -5.59 -12.87 -10.35
CA PRO A 164 -5.43 -13.63 -11.60
C PRO A 164 -6.71 -13.66 -12.45
N SER A 165 -7.86 -13.32 -11.87
CA SER A 165 -9.16 -13.23 -12.57
C SER A 165 -9.74 -11.82 -12.49
N SER A 166 -10.42 -11.40 -13.57
CA SER A 166 -11.12 -10.12 -13.67
C SER A 166 -12.25 -9.99 -12.63
N SER A 167 -12.85 -11.12 -12.21
CA SER A 167 -13.88 -11.14 -11.16
C SER A 167 -13.37 -10.59 -9.83
N GLY A 168 -12.07 -10.68 -9.55
CA GLY A 168 -11.43 -10.08 -8.39
C GLY A 168 -11.50 -8.54 -8.36
N TYR A 169 -11.88 -7.90 -9.47
CA TYR A 169 -12.08 -6.45 -9.59
C TYR A 169 -13.54 -6.06 -9.88
N SER A 170 -14.48 -6.99 -9.75
CA SER A 170 -15.91 -6.76 -10.00
C SER A 170 -16.49 -5.58 -9.21
N PHE A 171 -15.98 -5.34 -7.99
CA PHE A 171 -16.36 -4.19 -7.16
C PHE A 171 -16.01 -2.83 -7.79
N PHE A 172 -15.02 -2.80 -8.67
CA PHE A 172 -14.54 -1.60 -9.36
C PHE A 172 -15.16 -1.46 -10.76
N ILE A 173 -15.38 -2.57 -11.47
CA ILE A 173 -15.90 -2.56 -12.85
C ILE A 173 -17.34 -2.03 -12.91
N LYS A 174 -18.17 -2.33 -11.91
CA LYS A 174 -19.56 -1.83 -11.81
C LYS A 174 -19.67 -0.32 -11.55
N ALA A 175 -18.56 0.37 -11.25
CA ALA A 175 -18.53 1.81 -10.99
C ALA A 175 -18.47 2.68 -12.26
N LYS A 176 -18.15 2.06 -13.42
CA LYS A 176 -17.95 2.76 -14.70
C LYS A 176 -19.09 2.61 -15.71
N SER A 177 -20.15 1.88 -15.34
CA SER A 177 -21.39 1.73 -16.10
C SER A 177 -22.46 2.63 -15.53
#